data_AF-A0A2N2G1D7-F1
#
_entry.id   AF-A0A2N2G1D7-F1
#
_cell.length_a   1.000
_cell.length_b   1.000
_cell.length_c   1.000
_cell.angle_alpha   90.00
_cell.angle_beta   90.00
_cell.angle_gamma   90.00
#
_symmetry.space_group_name_H-M   'P 1'
#
loop_
_entity.id
_entity.type
_entity.pdbx_description
1 polymer ?
#
loop_
_entity_poly.entity_id
_entity_poly.type
_entity_poly.pdbx_seq_one_letter_code
_entity_poly.pdbx_strand_id
1 'polypeptide(L)' 'GGRVKDLPGVRYHVVRGTLDTTGVEGRTQRRSKYGTKRPKVKK' A
#
# COMPACT_ATOMS: atom_id res chain seq x y z
N GLY A 1 0.01 1.69 -12.30
CA GLY A 1 -0.54 0.34 -12.57
C GLY A 1 0.61 -0.64 -12.75
N GLY A 2 0.41 -1.90 -12.37
CA GLY A 2 1.41 -2.95 -12.56
C GLY A 2 0.73 -4.30 -12.65
N ARG A 3 1.30 -5.16 -13.49
CA ARG A 3 0.86 -6.54 -13.69
C ARG A 3 1.51 -7.42 -12.63
N VAL A 4 0.75 -8.32 -12.03
CA VAL A 4 1.34 -9.41 -11.24
C VAL A 4 1.94 -10.42 -12.20
N LYS A 5 3.25 -10.64 -12.13
CA LYS A 5 3.98 -11.47 -13.11
C LYS A 5 3.42 -12.89 -13.18
N ASP A 6 3.11 -13.45 -12.01
CA ASP A 6 2.83 -14.87 -11.83
C ASP A 6 1.36 -15.24 -12.05
N LEU A 7 0.46 -14.24 -12.14
CA LEU A 7 -0.97 -14.46 -12.27
C LEU A 7 -1.49 -13.98 -13.64
N PRO A 8 -2.01 -14.89 -14.50
CA PRO A 8 -2.66 -14.48 -15.74
C PRO A 8 -3.96 -13.74 -15.41
N GLY A 9 -4.21 -12.63 -16.11
CA GLY A 9 -5.41 -11.80 -15.93
C GLY A 9 -5.30 -10.67 -14.90
N VAL A 10 -4.34 -10.70 -13.97
CA VAL A 10 -4.15 -9.62 -12.98
C VAL A 10 -3.22 -8.53 -13.51
N ARG A 11 -3.81 -7.54 -14.19
CA ARG A 11 -3.08 -6.48 -14.90
C ARG A 11 -2.88 -5.20 -14.09
N TYR A 12 -3.56 -5.06 -12.95
CA TYR A 12 -3.60 -3.83 -12.17
C TYR A 12 -3.32 -4.06 -10.70
N HIS A 13 -2.77 -3.04 -10.05
CA HIS A 13 -2.65 -2.95 -8.61
C HIS A 13 -3.55 -1.83 -8.11
N VAL A 14 -4.19 -2.07 -6.98
CA VAL A 14 -4.99 -1.08 -6.27
C VAL A 14 -4.07 -0.20 -5.43
N VAL A 15 -4.28 1.11 -5.48
CA VAL A 15 -3.59 2.08 -4.61
C VAL A 15 -4.20 1.96 -3.22
N ARG A 16 -3.35 1.81 -2.19
CA ARG A 16 -3.80 1.65 -0.80
C ARG A 16 -3.78 2.99 -0.06
N GLY A 17 -4.73 3.18 0.85
CA GLY A 17 -4.88 4.43 1.60
C GLY A 17 -5.70 5.49 0.86
N THR A 18 -6.46 5.10 -0.16
CA THR A 18 -7.35 5.95 -0.96
C THR A 18 -8.74 5.33 -1.05
N LEU A 19 -9.79 6.16 -1.03
CA LEU A 19 -11.20 5.74 -0.99
C LEU A 19 -11.42 4.71 0.14
N ASP A 20 -12.08 3.60 -0.15
CA ASP A 20 -12.45 2.57 0.83
C ASP A 20 -11.29 1.63 1.19
N THR A 21 -10.12 1.77 0.53
CA THR A 21 -9.00 0.85 0.73
C THR A 21 -8.06 1.34 1.83
N THR A 22 -8.02 0.60 2.94
CA THR A 22 -7.19 0.95 4.10
C THR A 22 -5.69 0.73 3.85
N GLY A 23 -4.86 1.51 4.52
CA GLY A 23 -3.40 1.31 4.53
C GLY A 23 -3.00 0.04 5.29
N VAL A 24 -1.73 -0.34 5.20
CA VAL A 24 -1.19 -1.45 6.02
C VAL A 24 -0.78 -0.91 7.39
N GLU A 25 -1.35 -1.45 8.46
CA GLU A 25 -1.04 -1.03 9.82
C GLU A 25 0.40 -1.39 10.23
N GLY A 26 1.01 -0.57 11.07
CA GLY A 26 2.35 -0.82 11.64
C GLY A 26 3.53 -0.78 10.65
N ARG A 27 3.29 -0.55 9.35
CA ARG A 27 4.36 -0.60 8.35
C ARG A 27 5.29 0.62 8.41
N THR A 28 6.55 0.39 8.78
CA THR A 28 7.58 1.43 8.91
C THR A 28 8.36 1.68 7.62
N GLN A 29 8.59 0.63 6.81
CA GLN A 29 9.36 0.68 5.56
C GLN A 29 8.46 0.70 4.31
N ARG A 30 8.85 1.49 3.29
CA ARG A 30 8.11 1.68 2.02
C ARG A 30 6.62 2.07 2.22
N ARG A 31 6.33 2.82 3.29
CA ARG A 31 4.99 3.22 3.73
C ARG A 31 4.12 3.91 2.68
N SER A 32 4.74 4.67 1.76
CA SER A 32 4.04 5.39 0.69
C SER A 32 3.33 4.44 -0.29
N LYS A 33 3.91 3.27 -0.58
CA LYS A 33 3.28 2.26 -1.46
C LYS A 33 2.06 1.61 -0.82
N TYR A 34 2.03 1.54 0.51
CA TYR A 34 1.04 0.79 1.28
C TYR A 34 0.06 1.68 2.04
N GLY A 35 0.04 3.00 1.77
CA GLY A 35 -0.92 3.93 2.36
C GLY A 35 -0.75 4.16 3.86
N THR A 36 0.43 3.90 4.41
CA THR A 36 0.67 4.05 5.86
C THR A 36 1.26 5.43 6.16
N LYS A 37 0.63 6.16 7.09
CA LYS A 37 1.16 7.45 7.57
C LYS A 37 2.44 7.23 8.36
N ARG A 38 3.32 8.24 8.38
CA ARG A 38 4.53 8.19 9.22
C ARG A 38 4.08 8.13 10.68
N PRO A 39 4.50 7.13 11.46
CA PRO A 39 4.17 7.07 12.87
C PRO A 39 4.75 8.31 13.57
N LYS A 40 3.92 8.97 14.37
CA LYS A 40 4.38 10.06 15.24
C LYS A 40 5.07 9.40 16.43
N VAL A 41 6.40 9.27 16.37
CA VAL A 41 7.17 8.94 17.56
C VAL A 41 7.02 10.13 18.51
N LYS A 42 6.34 9.94 19.63
CA LYS A 42 6.44 10.88 20.75
C LYS A 42 7.89 10.77 21.21
N LYS A 43 8.65 11.84 20.95
CA LYS A 43 10.02 11.96 21.41
C LYS A 43 10.03 12.09 22.93
#